data_AF-A0A1Y3CY11-F1
#
_entry.id   AF-A0A1Y3CY11-F1
#
_cell.length_a   1.000
_cell.length_b   1.000
_cell.length_c   1.000
_cell.angle_alpha   90.00
_cell.angle_beta   90.00
_cell.angle_gamma   90.00
#
_symmetry.space_group_name_H-M   'P 1'
#
loop_
_entity.id
_entity.type
_entity.pdbx_description
1 polymer ?
#
loop_
_entity_poly.entity_id
_entity_poly.type
_entity_poly.pdbx_seq_one_letter_code
_entity_poly.pdbx_strand_id
1 'polypeptide(L)'
;MNIINIAALFVLGLIFSGCSYSKENLGSNNTSSNRISKDNVVICRDNSISIDFCTMDKINLYNKRIIEKANFSKNKLILIIEQNRDVGKGEIRKINSVVAIDLDSKVVIPLPQVVGNFVDERLDVIEEERPTIKFSKENDTVCLSGTTYSINDNNINVENQCYRLSGRVFLKVENQVLKPSVKIKQEYSSDNHFKCLNNFKLSICKSIHIVASDKLVEKFSFVNSNDGDGVVIDFNDSDHFLIISPFQDDSGRSLRIMEVKQNSLIKEKFVSANKNVEIDENLQMTYYEGGKKIKISLR
;
A
#
# COMPACT_ATOMS: atom_id res chain seq x y z
N MET A 1 -82.05 38.77 15.10
CA MET A 1 -81.42 40.08 15.35
C MET A 1 -80.02 39.81 15.88
N ASN A 2 -79.01 40.40 15.21
CA ASN A 2 -77.55 40.32 15.44
C ASN A 2 -76.86 38.97 15.14
N ILE A 3 -75.65 38.92 14.57
CA ILE A 3 -74.95 39.62 13.46
C ILE A 3 -73.76 38.68 13.17
N ILE A 4 -73.37 38.60 11.90
CA ILE A 4 -72.27 37.82 11.31
C ILE A 4 -70.89 38.31 11.80
N ASN A 5 -69.90 37.41 11.95
CA ASN A 5 -68.50 37.54 11.42
C ASN A 5 -67.64 36.34 11.89
N ILE A 6 -67.15 35.45 10.99
CA ILE A 6 -65.85 35.48 10.26
C ILE A 6 -64.66 35.30 11.26
N ALA A 7 -63.68 34.40 11.17
CA ALA A 7 -63.03 33.59 10.11
C ALA A 7 -62.29 32.40 10.79
N ALA A 8 -62.30 31.19 10.22
CA ALA A 8 -61.19 30.56 9.48
C ALA A 8 -59.80 30.53 10.15
N LEU A 9 -59.33 29.33 10.51
CA LEU A 9 -57.94 28.89 10.27
C LEU A 9 -57.82 27.36 10.36
N PHE A 10 -57.66 26.76 9.19
CA PHE A 10 -57.09 25.44 8.94
C PHE A 10 -55.59 25.49 9.20
N VAL A 11 -55.02 24.59 10.03
CA VAL A 11 -53.67 24.03 9.81
C VAL A 11 -53.61 22.61 10.38
N LEU A 12 -53.25 21.66 9.51
CA LEU A 12 -52.86 20.29 9.82
C LEU A 12 -51.63 20.24 10.75
N GLY A 13 -51.67 19.35 11.74
CA GLY A 13 -50.47 18.91 12.46
C GLY A 13 -50.63 17.46 12.93
N LEU A 14 -50.06 16.52 12.16
CA LEU A 14 -49.45 15.29 12.71
C LEU A 14 -48.45 15.77 13.82
N ILE A 15 -48.14 15.07 14.92
CA ILE A 15 -47.42 13.79 14.99
C ILE A 15 -47.44 13.23 16.46
N PHE A 16 -47.23 11.92 16.56
CA PHE A 16 -46.71 11.10 17.68
C PHE A 16 -47.66 10.66 18.81
N SER A 17 -48.36 9.56 18.55
CA SER A 17 -48.70 8.56 19.56
C SER A 17 -47.41 7.95 20.13
N GLY A 18 -47.15 8.24 21.40
CA GLY A 18 -46.15 7.54 22.20
C GLY A 18 -46.56 6.07 22.37
N CYS A 19 -45.69 5.17 21.91
CA CYS A 19 -45.72 3.77 22.32
C CYS A 19 -44.43 3.46 23.08
N SER A 20 -44.64 3.15 24.35
CA SER A 20 -43.80 2.55 25.36
C SER A 20 -42.60 1.73 24.85
N TYR A 21 -41.39 2.14 25.21
CA TYR A 21 -40.27 1.20 25.34
C TYR A 21 -40.31 0.59 26.75
N SER A 22 -40.49 -0.72 26.79
CA SER A 22 -40.38 -1.54 28.00
C SER A 22 -38.98 -1.39 28.60
N LYS A 23 -38.91 -0.99 29.87
CA LYS A 23 -37.78 -1.26 30.75
C LYS A 23 -37.80 -2.76 31.06
N GLU A 24 -36.98 -3.54 30.37
CA GLU A 24 -36.62 -4.88 30.83
C GLU A 24 -35.35 -4.83 31.69
N ASN A 25 -35.38 -5.66 32.72
CA ASN A 25 -34.58 -5.59 33.93
C ASN A 25 -33.07 -5.81 33.71
N LEU A 26 -32.28 -4.93 34.35
CA LEU A 26 -31.00 -5.32 34.92
C LEU A 26 -31.25 -6.36 36.03
N GLY A 27 -31.06 -7.63 35.68
CA GLY A 27 -31.08 -8.77 36.59
C GLY A 27 -29.93 -9.70 36.23
N SER A 28 -28.79 -9.45 36.87
CA SER A 28 -27.56 -10.23 36.84
C SER A 28 -27.79 -11.75 36.85
N ASN A 29 -27.50 -12.40 35.72
CA ASN A 29 -26.81 -13.68 35.72
C ASN A 29 -25.52 -13.49 34.92
N ASN A 30 -24.40 -13.60 35.64
CA ASN A 30 -23.04 -13.55 35.10
C ASN A 30 -22.80 -14.67 34.10
N THR A 31 -23.16 -14.43 32.85
CA THR A 31 -22.41 -14.93 31.68
C THR A 31 -21.97 -13.68 30.94
N SER A 32 -20.80 -13.15 31.33
CA SER A 32 -20.13 -12.06 30.61
C SER A 32 -19.81 -12.52 29.19
N SER A 33 -20.80 -12.33 28.33
CA SER A 33 -20.83 -12.30 26.87
C SER A 33 -19.66 -12.97 26.16
N ASN A 34 -19.85 -14.24 25.77
CA ASN A 34 -18.96 -14.97 24.87
C ASN A 34 -19.05 -14.49 23.40
N ARG A 35 -19.59 -13.28 23.16
CA ARG A 35 -19.92 -12.71 21.85
C ARG A 35 -19.12 -11.42 21.61
N ILE A 36 -18.74 -11.23 20.36
CA ILE A 36 -18.11 -10.00 19.84
C ILE A 36 -19.17 -8.91 19.68
N SER A 37 -18.92 -7.74 20.24
CA SER A 37 -19.63 -6.49 20.00
C SER A 37 -18.74 -5.49 19.24
N LYS A 38 -19.26 -4.30 18.94
CA LYS A 38 -18.48 -3.23 18.30
C LYS A 38 -17.27 -2.79 19.14
N ASP A 39 -17.40 -2.83 20.47
CA ASP A 39 -16.33 -2.41 21.40
C ASP A 39 -15.14 -3.38 21.39
N ASN A 40 -15.33 -4.59 20.84
CA ASN A 40 -14.26 -5.55 20.66
C ASN A 40 -13.44 -5.32 19.38
N VAL A 41 -13.85 -4.42 18.49
CA VAL A 41 -13.14 -4.13 17.24
C VAL A 41 -12.17 -2.98 17.48
N VAL A 42 -10.87 -3.21 17.21
CA VAL A 42 -9.81 -2.22 17.49
C VAL A 42 -10.04 -0.90 16.75
N ILE A 43 -10.47 -0.98 15.48
CA ILE A 43 -10.84 0.19 14.66
C ILE A 43 -12.13 -0.15 13.92
N CYS A 44 -13.20 0.61 14.20
CA CYS A 44 -14.49 0.42 13.53
C CYS A 44 -14.53 1.00 12.13
N ARG A 45 -14.18 2.27 11.97
CA ARG A 45 -14.14 2.90 10.65
C ARG A 45 -12.72 3.26 10.32
N ASP A 46 -12.33 2.85 9.13
CA ASP A 46 -11.21 3.45 8.45
C ASP A 46 -11.77 4.36 7.35
N ASN A 47 -11.87 5.66 7.68
CA ASN A 47 -12.41 6.70 6.80
C ASN A 47 -11.62 6.82 5.49
N SER A 48 -10.43 6.23 5.42
CA SER A 48 -9.53 6.36 4.29
C SER A 48 -9.80 5.39 3.15
N ILE A 49 -10.32 4.22 3.49
CA ILE A 49 -10.68 3.17 2.55
C ILE A 49 -12.20 3.03 2.41
N SER A 50 -12.96 3.87 3.14
CA SER A 50 -14.43 3.86 3.21
C SER A 50 -14.98 2.50 3.66
N ILE A 51 -14.36 1.92 4.70
CA ILE A 51 -14.75 0.61 5.23
C ILE A 51 -15.10 0.72 6.70
N ASP A 52 -16.30 0.24 7.04
CA ASP A 52 -16.76 0.07 8.41
C ASP A 52 -16.69 -1.41 8.78
N PHE A 53 -15.82 -1.77 9.72
CA PHE A 53 -15.61 -3.10 10.29
C PHE A 53 -16.61 -3.44 11.40
N CYS A 54 -17.44 -2.47 11.83
CA CYS A 54 -18.41 -2.58 12.93
C CYS A 54 -19.86 -2.55 12.46
N THR A 55 -20.12 -2.79 11.17
CA THR A 55 -21.49 -3.00 10.68
C THR A 55 -22.10 -4.24 11.34
N MET A 56 -23.43 -4.25 11.48
CA MET A 56 -24.12 -5.38 12.11
C MET A 56 -23.81 -6.71 11.39
N ASP A 57 -23.73 -6.68 10.06
CA ASP A 57 -23.42 -7.85 9.25
C ASP A 57 -22.02 -8.40 9.54
N LYS A 58 -21.02 -7.52 9.70
CA LYS A 58 -19.66 -7.92 10.06
C LYS A 58 -19.58 -8.47 11.48
N ILE A 59 -20.24 -7.83 12.45
CA ILE A 59 -20.32 -8.34 13.82
C ILE A 59 -20.98 -9.73 13.85
N ASN A 60 -22.05 -9.93 13.08
CA ASN A 60 -22.69 -11.24 12.94
C ASN A 60 -21.76 -12.27 12.30
N LEU A 61 -21.03 -11.88 11.25
CA LEU A 61 -20.02 -12.72 10.62
C LEU A 61 -18.93 -13.14 11.61
N TYR A 62 -18.37 -12.21 12.38
CA TYR A 62 -17.34 -12.53 13.37
C TYR A 62 -17.85 -13.53 14.41
N ASN A 63 -19.03 -13.29 14.97
CA ASN A 63 -19.66 -14.18 15.95
C ASN A 63 -19.97 -15.57 15.38
N LYS A 64 -20.28 -15.68 14.09
CA LYS A 64 -20.45 -16.98 13.42
C LYS A 64 -19.13 -17.75 13.31
N ARG A 65 -18.01 -17.03 13.14
CA ARG A 65 -16.70 -17.60 12.81
C ARG A 65 -15.83 -17.88 14.04
N ILE A 66 -16.09 -17.27 15.20
CA ILE A 66 -15.27 -17.47 16.44
C ILE A 66 -15.31 -18.88 17.03
N ILE A 67 -16.19 -19.76 16.56
CA ILE A 67 -16.25 -21.18 16.96
C ILE A 67 -15.22 -22.03 16.20
N GLU A 68 -14.57 -21.46 15.19
CA GLU A 68 -13.62 -22.17 14.34
C GLU A 68 -12.25 -22.29 15.00
N LYS A 69 -11.46 -23.24 14.50
CA LYS A 69 -10.08 -23.43 14.94
C LYS A 69 -9.20 -22.29 14.43
N ALA A 70 -8.24 -21.89 15.26
CA ALA A 70 -7.23 -20.91 14.88
C ALA A 70 -6.51 -21.32 13.57
N ASN A 71 -6.52 -20.42 12.59
CA ASN A 71 -5.78 -20.56 11.33
C ASN A 71 -4.58 -19.59 11.25
N PHE A 72 -4.35 -18.77 12.28
CA PHE A 72 -3.30 -17.76 12.33
C PHE A 72 -2.80 -17.56 13.77
N SER A 73 -1.49 -17.46 13.97
CA SER A 73 -0.90 -17.46 15.31
C SER A 73 -1.38 -18.64 16.17
N LYS A 74 -1.11 -18.59 17.48
CA LYS A 74 -1.52 -19.65 18.42
C LYS A 74 -3.04 -19.72 18.62
N ASN A 75 -3.69 -18.56 18.77
CA ASN A 75 -5.08 -18.45 19.22
C ASN A 75 -5.92 -17.51 18.33
N LYS A 76 -5.51 -17.25 17.09
CA LYS A 76 -6.17 -16.26 16.23
C LYS A 76 -6.76 -16.87 14.95
N LEU A 77 -7.80 -16.22 14.45
CA LEU A 77 -8.47 -16.57 13.21
C LEU A 77 -8.34 -15.39 12.25
N ILE A 78 -7.67 -15.60 11.12
CA ILE A 78 -7.73 -14.72 9.96
C ILE A 78 -9.01 -15.00 9.19
N LEU A 79 -9.77 -13.93 8.94
CA LEU A 79 -10.90 -13.91 8.02
C LEU A 79 -10.59 -12.98 6.86
N ILE A 80 -10.87 -13.47 5.66
CA ILE A 80 -10.88 -12.67 4.42
C ILE A 80 -12.33 -12.36 4.13
N ILE A 81 -12.64 -11.07 3.93
CA ILE A 81 -14.00 -10.58 3.75
C ILE A 81 -14.03 -9.81 2.43
N GLU A 82 -14.70 -10.40 1.45
CA GLU A 82 -14.99 -9.77 0.16
C GLU A 82 -16.06 -8.70 0.34
N GLN A 83 -15.83 -7.54 -0.27
CA GLN A 83 -16.78 -6.44 -0.26
C GLN A 83 -16.53 -5.50 -1.45
N ASN A 84 -17.53 -4.70 -1.76
CA ASN A 84 -17.42 -3.64 -2.75
C ASN A 84 -16.83 -2.38 -2.10
N ARG A 85 -15.87 -1.75 -2.78
CA ARG A 85 -15.37 -0.42 -2.47
C ARG A 85 -16.04 0.57 -3.41
N ASP A 86 -16.84 1.45 -2.84
CA ASP A 86 -17.42 2.61 -3.52
C ASP A 86 -16.88 3.88 -2.87
N VAL A 87 -16.16 4.68 -3.65
CA VAL A 87 -15.60 5.97 -3.23
C VAL A 87 -16.38 7.15 -3.83
N GLY A 88 -17.55 6.90 -4.43
CA GLY A 88 -18.43 7.92 -5.01
C GLY A 88 -17.92 8.55 -6.30
N LYS A 89 -16.75 8.14 -6.81
CA LYS A 89 -16.17 8.56 -8.09
C LYS A 89 -15.45 7.37 -8.74
N GLY A 90 -15.84 7.00 -9.96
CA GLY A 90 -15.30 5.86 -10.68
C GLY A 90 -16.09 4.57 -10.46
N GLU A 91 -15.59 3.46 -11.01
CA GLU A 91 -16.26 2.16 -10.93
C GLU A 91 -16.13 1.52 -9.55
N ILE A 92 -17.18 0.81 -9.15
CA ILE A 92 -17.21 0.00 -7.93
C ILE A 92 -16.20 -1.13 -8.09
N ARG A 93 -15.24 -1.23 -7.16
CA ARG A 93 -14.22 -2.29 -7.20
C ARG A 93 -14.49 -3.35 -6.15
N LYS A 94 -14.40 -4.62 -6.52
CA LYS A 94 -14.35 -5.73 -5.56
C LYS A 94 -12.99 -5.73 -4.87
N ILE A 95 -13.02 -5.78 -3.54
CA ILE A 95 -11.83 -5.80 -2.70
C ILE A 95 -11.99 -6.84 -1.59
N ASN A 96 -10.86 -7.29 -1.08
CA ASN A 96 -10.77 -8.17 0.06
C ASN A 96 -10.17 -7.41 1.24
N SER A 97 -10.86 -7.45 2.37
CA SER A 97 -10.34 -6.99 3.65
C SER A 97 -9.93 -8.18 4.51
N VAL A 98 -8.90 -7.98 5.35
CA VAL A 98 -8.40 -9.02 6.25
C VAL A 98 -8.62 -8.57 7.68
N VAL A 99 -9.13 -9.48 8.53
CA VAL A 99 -9.23 -9.25 9.98
C VAL A 99 -8.64 -10.45 10.72
N ALA A 100 -7.89 -10.20 11.79
CA ALA A 100 -7.51 -11.21 12.77
C ALA A 100 -8.45 -11.13 13.97
N ILE A 101 -9.01 -12.26 14.38
CA ILE A 101 -9.82 -12.38 15.59
C ILE A 101 -9.03 -13.16 16.63
N ASP A 102 -8.77 -12.55 17.78
CA ASP A 102 -8.23 -13.26 18.94
C ASP A 102 -9.35 -14.07 19.60
N LEU A 103 -9.24 -15.40 19.55
CA LEU A 103 -10.32 -16.29 19.96
C LEU A 103 -10.51 -16.33 21.47
N ASP A 104 -9.51 -15.93 22.27
CA ASP A 104 -9.61 -15.92 23.72
C ASP A 104 -10.24 -14.61 24.21
N SER A 105 -9.67 -13.49 23.78
CA SER A 105 -10.11 -12.15 24.17
C SER A 105 -11.27 -11.59 23.34
N LYS A 106 -11.64 -12.28 22.25
CA LYS A 106 -12.68 -11.89 21.29
C LYS A 106 -12.42 -10.55 20.60
N VAL A 107 -11.17 -10.08 20.60
CA VAL A 107 -10.79 -8.82 19.97
C VAL A 107 -10.64 -9.02 18.45
N VAL A 108 -11.25 -8.13 17.67
CA VAL A 108 -11.13 -8.09 16.21
C VAL A 108 -10.13 -7.01 15.81
N ILE A 109 -9.13 -7.40 15.05
CA ILE A 109 -7.99 -6.58 14.63
C ILE A 109 -8.01 -6.50 13.10
N PRO A 110 -8.56 -5.44 12.51
CA PRO A 110 -8.51 -5.24 11.07
C PRO A 110 -7.09 -4.96 10.59
N LEU A 111 -6.75 -5.50 9.41
CA LEU A 111 -5.61 -5.05 8.63
C LEU A 111 -5.99 -3.70 7.97
N PRO A 112 -5.20 -2.62 8.15
CA PRO A 112 -5.52 -1.31 7.59
C PRO A 112 -5.51 -1.25 6.05
N GLN A 113 -4.90 -2.23 5.38
CA GLN A 113 -4.91 -2.34 3.93
C GLN A 113 -5.96 -3.34 3.45
N VAL A 114 -6.56 -3.01 2.30
CA VAL A 114 -7.40 -3.93 1.52
C VAL A 114 -6.80 -4.13 0.14
N VAL A 115 -7.13 -5.26 -0.49
CA VAL A 115 -6.54 -5.65 -1.78
C VAL A 115 -7.62 -6.01 -2.79
N GLY A 116 -7.56 -5.39 -3.97
CA GLY A 116 -8.35 -5.75 -5.15
C GLY A 116 -7.48 -6.39 -6.22
N ASN A 117 -8.09 -6.73 -7.35
CA ASN A 117 -7.41 -7.29 -8.51
C ASN A 117 -6.21 -6.45 -8.99
N PHE A 118 -5.36 -7.10 -9.78
CA PHE A 118 -4.39 -6.39 -10.59
C PHE A 118 -5.10 -5.52 -11.63
N VAL A 119 -4.42 -4.47 -12.06
CA VAL A 119 -4.92 -3.51 -13.05
C VAL A 119 -3.92 -3.35 -14.19
N ASP A 120 -4.41 -2.98 -15.36
CA ASP A 120 -3.56 -2.67 -16.50
C ASP A 120 -2.96 -1.25 -16.43
N GLU A 121 -2.25 -0.85 -17.48
CA GLU A 121 -1.66 0.49 -17.63
C GLU A 121 -2.69 1.63 -17.64
N ARG A 122 -3.95 1.33 -17.92
CA ARG A 122 -5.08 2.27 -17.89
C ARG A 122 -5.80 2.28 -16.55
N LEU A 123 -5.32 1.49 -15.58
CA LEU A 123 -5.92 1.24 -14.27
C LEU A 123 -7.25 0.47 -14.34
N ASP A 124 -7.53 -0.17 -15.47
CA ASP A 124 -8.68 -1.04 -15.66
C ASP A 124 -8.43 -2.39 -14.99
N VAL A 125 -9.45 -2.98 -14.39
CA VAL A 125 -9.33 -4.25 -13.64
C VAL A 125 -9.07 -5.40 -14.61
N ILE A 126 -8.04 -6.20 -14.32
CA ILE A 126 -7.78 -7.47 -15.00
C ILE A 126 -8.54 -8.56 -14.24
N GLU A 127 -9.66 -9.03 -14.81
CA GLU A 127 -10.58 -9.96 -14.14
C GLU A 127 -9.95 -11.35 -13.90
N GLU A 128 -9.05 -11.77 -14.79
CA GLU A 128 -8.32 -13.03 -14.67
C GLU A 128 -7.23 -13.00 -13.59
N GLU A 129 -6.70 -11.82 -13.27
CA GLU A 129 -5.62 -11.63 -12.29
C GLU A 129 -6.17 -11.21 -10.92
N ARG A 130 -6.64 -12.22 -10.18
CA ARG A 130 -7.24 -12.05 -8.86
C ARG A 130 -6.19 -11.72 -7.78
N PRO A 131 -6.58 -10.98 -6.73
CA PRO A 131 -5.70 -10.73 -5.61
C PRO A 131 -5.37 -12.03 -4.89
N THR A 132 -4.14 -12.12 -4.38
CA THR A 132 -3.69 -13.24 -3.57
C THR A 132 -3.46 -12.77 -2.13
N ILE A 133 -3.98 -13.51 -1.17
CA ILE A 133 -3.75 -13.27 0.26
C ILE A 133 -3.15 -14.55 0.84
N LYS A 134 -1.91 -14.45 1.33
CA LYS A 134 -1.21 -15.54 2.02
C LYS A 134 -0.99 -15.15 3.47
N PHE A 135 -1.09 -16.09 4.39
CA PHE A 135 -0.76 -15.83 5.79
C PHE A 135 -0.05 -17.04 6.41
N SER A 136 0.84 -16.77 7.37
CA SER A 136 1.62 -17.78 8.07
C SER A 136 1.39 -17.72 9.57
N LYS A 137 1.17 -18.89 10.16
CA LYS A 137 1.06 -19.09 11.61
C LYS A 137 2.38 -18.96 12.34
N GLU A 138 3.49 -19.21 11.65
CA GLU A 138 4.81 -19.34 12.29
C GLU A 138 5.42 -17.98 12.62
N ASN A 139 5.13 -16.96 11.79
CA ASN A 139 5.71 -15.63 11.90
C ASN A 139 4.64 -14.53 11.99
N ASP A 140 3.38 -14.90 12.24
CA ASP A 140 2.24 -14.00 12.38
C ASP A 140 2.14 -12.97 11.24
N THR A 141 2.42 -13.40 10.01
CA THR A 141 2.47 -12.51 8.84
C THR A 141 1.33 -12.77 7.86
N VAL A 142 0.77 -11.70 7.29
CA VAL A 142 -0.19 -11.70 6.19
C VAL A 142 0.42 -10.93 5.02
N CYS A 143 0.44 -11.51 3.83
CA CYS A 143 0.96 -10.89 2.62
C CYS A 143 -0.14 -10.76 1.56
N LEU A 144 -0.16 -9.60 0.91
CA LEU A 144 -1.13 -9.23 -0.11
C LEU A 144 -0.42 -9.11 -1.46
N SER A 145 -1.02 -9.65 -2.51
CA SER A 145 -0.65 -9.37 -3.90
C SER A 145 -1.87 -8.89 -4.69
N GLY A 146 -1.73 -7.84 -5.47
CA GLY A 146 -2.79 -7.16 -6.20
C GLY A 146 -2.72 -5.64 -6.02
N THR A 147 -3.79 -4.92 -6.35
CA THR A 147 -3.86 -3.48 -6.08
C THR A 147 -4.28 -3.24 -4.64
N THR A 148 -3.44 -2.56 -3.85
CA THR A 148 -3.74 -2.29 -2.43
C THR A 148 -4.20 -0.86 -2.22
N TYR A 149 -5.11 -0.68 -1.26
CA TYR A 149 -5.70 0.61 -0.92
C TYR A 149 -5.53 0.93 0.57
N SER A 150 -5.07 2.15 0.90
CA SER A 150 -4.99 2.70 2.26
C SER A 150 -4.98 4.23 2.30
N ILE A 151 -4.98 4.82 3.50
CA ILE A 151 -5.02 6.28 3.73
C ILE A 151 -3.93 7.10 3.06
N ASN A 152 -2.70 6.59 3.07
CA ASN A 152 -1.54 7.34 2.62
C ASN A 152 -0.79 6.61 1.51
N ASP A 153 -1.24 5.40 1.14
CA ASP A 153 -0.45 4.46 0.36
C ASP A 153 -1.39 3.54 -0.43
N ASN A 154 -1.69 3.94 -1.66
CA ASN A 154 -2.29 3.06 -2.65
C ASN A 154 -1.15 2.54 -3.51
N ASN A 155 -1.00 1.22 -3.59
CA ASN A 155 0.02 0.62 -4.43
C ASN A 155 -0.65 -0.18 -5.53
N ILE A 156 -0.19 0.05 -6.76
CA ILE A 156 -0.65 -0.67 -7.94
C ILE A 156 0.14 -1.96 -8.06
N ASN A 157 -0.56 -3.06 -8.32
CA ASN A 157 0.02 -4.36 -8.67
C ASN A 157 1.17 -4.78 -7.76
N VAL A 158 0.99 -4.68 -6.44
CA VAL A 158 2.04 -5.14 -5.52
C VAL A 158 2.13 -6.64 -5.55
N GLU A 159 3.35 -7.13 -5.47
CA GLU A 159 3.64 -8.54 -5.28
C GLU A 159 4.20 -8.73 -3.87
N ASN A 160 3.45 -9.46 -3.04
CA ASN A 160 3.91 -9.91 -1.72
C ASN A 160 4.16 -8.78 -0.70
N GLN A 161 3.26 -7.81 -0.60
CA GLN A 161 3.29 -6.79 0.46
C GLN A 161 2.85 -7.39 1.81
N CYS A 162 3.78 -7.51 2.75
CA CYS A 162 3.56 -8.25 4.00
C CYS A 162 3.31 -7.35 5.22
N TYR A 163 2.57 -7.89 6.19
CA TYR A 163 2.22 -7.28 7.46
C TYR A 163 2.34 -8.29 8.58
N ARG A 164 3.04 -7.95 9.65
CA ARG A 164 3.19 -8.80 10.82
C ARG A 164 2.29 -8.29 11.94
N LEU A 165 1.50 -9.18 12.52
CA LEU A 165 0.71 -8.86 13.70
C LEU A 165 1.64 -8.73 14.92
N SER A 166 1.62 -7.57 15.57
CA SER A 166 2.33 -7.31 16.82
C SER A 166 1.34 -6.77 17.84
N GLY A 167 0.97 -7.60 18.82
CA GLY A 167 -0.10 -7.30 19.76
C GLY A 167 -1.45 -7.15 19.06
N ARG A 168 -2.01 -5.94 19.06
CA ARG A 168 -3.32 -5.61 18.47
C ARG A 168 -3.23 -4.75 17.20
N VAL A 169 -2.05 -4.72 16.56
CA VAL A 169 -1.81 -3.90 15.37
C VAL A 169 -1.03 -4.72 14.35
N PHE A 170 -1.42 -4.59 13.08
CA PHE A 170 -0.62 -5.05 11.96
C PHE A 170 0.42 -3.99 11.60
N LEU A 171 1.69 -4.35 11.69
CA LEU A 171 2.80 -3.52 11.26
C LEU A 171 3.23 -3.99 9.86
N LYS A 172 3.37 -3.06 8.91
CA LYS A 172 3.96 -3.37 7.60
C LYS A 172 5.31 -4.03 7.87
N VAL A 173 5.51 -5.24 7.34
CA VAL A 173 6.85 -5.83 7.31
C VAL A 173 7.59 -4.97 6.31
N GLU A 174 8.46 -4.10 6.81
CA GLU A 174 9.50 -3.57 5.96
C GLU A 174 10.28 -4.77 5.46
N ASN A 175 10.00 -5.20 4.22
CA ASN A 175 10.91 -6.06 3.47
C ASN A 175 12.25 -5.42 3.71
N GLN A 176 13.15 -6.13 4.42
CA GLN A 176 14.45 -5.65 4.83
C GLN A 176 14.87 -4.67 3.75
N VAL A 177 14.92 -3.40 4.13
CA VAL A 177 15.59 -2.39 3.32
C VAL A 177 16.81 -3.14 2.85
N LEU A 178 17.00 -3.26 1.53
CA LEU A 178 18.36 -3.39 1.05
C LEU A 178 18.99 -2.19 1.73
N LYS A 179 19.60 -2.38 2.92
CA LYS A 179 20.60 -1.46 3.41
C LYS A 179 21.48 -1.41 2.19
N PRO A 180 21.52 -0.30 1.46
CA PRO A 180 22.49 -0.16 0.42
C PRO A 180 23.77 -0.29 1.22
N SER A 181 24.35 -1.49 1.21
CA SER A 181 25.53 -1.80 1.99
C SER A 181 26.72 -1.29 1.21
N VAL A 182 26.55 -0.13 0.57
CA VAL A 182 27.53 0.61 -0.17
C VAL A 182 27.03 2.05 -0.19
N LYS A 183 27.46 2.85 0.79
CA LYS A 183 27.66 4.27 0.51
C LYS A 183 28.56 4.31 -0.71
N ILE A 184 28.04 4.66 -1.89
CA ILE A 184 28.92 4.95 -3.01
C ILE A 184 29.63 6.24 -2.63
N LYS A 185 30.84 6.08 -2.11
CA LYS A 185 31.74 7.16 -1.70
C LYS A 185 32.37 7.85 -2.92
N GLN A 186 31.86 7.59 -4.13
CA GLN A 186 32.51 7.90 -5.39
C GLN A 186 31.52 8.30 -6.48
N GLU A 187 32.02 9.10 -7.40
CA GLU A 187 31.29 9.71 -8.50
C GLU A 187 30.75 8.63 -9.46
N TYR A 188 29.51 8.80 -9.93
CA TYR A 188 28.92 7.95 -10.95
C TYR A 188 29.35 8.40 -12.34
N SER A 189 29.60 7.45 -13.24
CA SER A 189 29.81 7.68 -14.68
C SER A 189 29.07 6.62 -15.49
N SER A 190 28.26 7.07 -16.45
CA SER A 190 27.55 6.18 -17.37
C SER A 190 28.50 5.33 -18.20
N ASP A 191 29.64 5.87 -18.64
CA ASP A 191 30.62 5.12 -19.42
C ASP A 191 31.18 3.94 -18.63
N ASN A 192 31.49 4.15 -17.35
CA ASN A 192 31.95 3.07 -16.49
C ASN A 192 30.83 2.06 -16.22
N HIS A 193 29.61 2.54 -16.00
CA HIS A 193 28.43 1.69 -15.84
C HIS A 193 28.28 0.74 -17.04
N PHE A 194 28.22 1.26 -18.28
CA PHE A 194 28.11 0.43 -19.48
C PHE A 194 29.31 -0.52 -19.68
N LYS A 195 30.53 -0.08 -19.38
CA LYS A 195 31.71 -0.95 -19.44
C LYS A 195 31.59 -2.12 -18.47
N CYS A 196 31.04 -1.90 -17.29
CA CYS A 196 30.87 -2.92 -16.27
C CYS A 196 29.75 -3.91 -16.56
N LEU A 197 28.69 -3.47 -17.24
CA LEU A 197 27.67 -4.37 -17.79
C LEU A 197 28.27 -5.32 -18.84
N ASN A 198 29.16 -4.80 -19.69
CA ASN A 198 29.82 -5.61 -20.72
C ASN A 198 30.94 -6.52 -20.17
N ASN A 199 31.68 -6.07 -19.16
CA ASN A 199 32.78 -6.82 -18.56
C ASN A 199 32.98 -6.47 -17.07
N PHE A 200 32.34 -7.25 -16.20
CA PHE A 200 32.38 -7.08 -14.75
C PHE A 200 33.78 -7.30 -14.12
N LYS A 201 34.75 -7.86 -14.84
CA LYS A 201 36.10 -8.18 -14.31
C LYS A 201 37.05 -6.98 -14.28
N LEU A 202 36.66 -5.84 -14.87
CA LEU A 202 37.49 -4.64 -14.87
C LEU A 202 37.64 -4.10 -13.43
N SER A 203 38.83 -3.60 -13.09
CA SER A 203 39.10 -3.04 -11.75
C SER A 203 38.14 -1.91 -11.37
N ILE A 204 37.73 -1.09 -12.35
CA ILE A 204 36.78 0.01 -12.19
C ILE A 204 35.36 -0.45 -11.79
N CYS A 205 35.03 -1.73 -12.04
CA CYS A 205 33.72 -2.28 -11.66
C CYS A 205 33.66 -2.65 -10.18
N LYS A 206 34.80 -2.72 -9.48
CA LYS A 206 34.82 -2.91 -8.03
C LYS A 206 34.28 -1.70 -7.27
N SER A 207 34.35 -0.51 -7.86
CA SER A 207 33.85 0.74 -7.28
C SER A 207 32.42 1.07 -7.67
N ILE A 208 31.83 0.33 -8.63
CA ILE A 208 30.44 0.52 -9.07
C ILE A 208 29.62 -0.67 -8.62
N HIS A 209 28.71 -0.46 -7.68
CA HIS A 209 27.81 -1.50 -7.22
C HIS A 209 26.60 -1.61 -8.15
N ILE A 210 26.68 -2.54 -9.10
CA ILE A 210 25.59 -2.86 -10.02
C ILE A 210 24.58 -3.78 -9.33
N VAL A 211 23.31 -3.43 -9.42
CA VAL A 211 22.17 -4.18 -8.90
C VAL A 211 21.40 -4.75 -10.07
N ALA A 212 21.21 -6.06 -10.06
CA ALA A 212 20.48 -6.76 -11.13
C ALA A 212 19.05 -6.21 -11.30
N SER A 213 18.59 -6.10 -12.55
CA SER A 213 17.30 -5.46 -12.85
C SER A 213 16.11 -6.22 -12.23
N ASP A 214 16.17 -7.55 -12.20
CA ASP A 214 15.18 -8.42 -11.57
C ASP A 214 14.96 -8.06 -10.08
N LYS A 215 16.04 -7.81 -9.34
CA LYS A 215 16.00 -7.38 -7.94
C LYS A 215 15.44 -5.98 -7.78
N LEU A 216 15.69 -5.10 -8.74
CA LEU A 216 15.12 -3.74 -8.73
C LEU A 216 13.61 -3.79 -8.98
N VAL A 217 13.17 -4.57 -9.97
CA VAL A 217 11.74 -4.74 -10.31
C VAL A 217 10.97 -5.43 -9.18
N GLU A 218 11.53 -6.46 -8.56
CA GLU A 218 10.92 -7.13 -7.39
C GLU A 218 10.67 -6.14 -6.24
N LYS A 219 11.54 -5.15 -6.08
CA LYS A 219 11.46 -4.18 -4.97
C LYS A 219 10.67 -2.93 -5.30
N PHE A 220 10.74 -2.45 -6.55
CA PHE A 220 10.24 -1.16 -6.98
C PHE A 220 9.37 -1.32 -8.23
N SER A 221 8.05 -1.29 -8.04
CA SER A 221 7.07 -1.49 -9.11
C SER A 221 7.13 -0.46 -10.24
N PHE A 222 7.76 0.70 -10.02
CA PHE A 222 7.97 1.73 -11.04
C PHE A 222 9.20 1.49 -11.94
N VAL A 223 10.08 0.55 -11.57
CA VAL A 223 11.22 0.17 -12.41
C VAL A 223 10.71 -0.64 -13.60
N ASN A 224 11.18 -0.32 -14.80
CA ASN A 224 10.75 -1.02 -16.01
C ASN A 224 11.55 -2.31 -16.13
N SER A 225 10.88 -3.43 -16.40
CA SER A 225 11.54 -4.73 -16.59
C SER A 225 12.44 -4.80 -17.82
N ASN A 226 12.25 -3.87 -18.77
CA ASN A 226 13.13 -3.71 -19.93
C ASN A 226 14.37 -2.85 -19.63
N ASP A 227 14.43 -2.21 -18.46
CA ASP A 227 15.65 -1.53 -18.02
C ASP A 227 16.69 -2.60 -17.63
N GLY A 228 17.96 -2.32 -17.91
CA GLY A 228 19.09 -3.17 -17.52
C GLY A 228 19.47 -3.01 -16.05
N ASP A 229 20.49 -3.77 -15.66
CA ASP A 229 21.03 -3.72 -14.29
C ASP A 229 21.46 -2.28 -13.94
N GLY A 230 21.02 -1.82 -12.77
CA GLY A 230 21.12 -0.42 -12.37
C GLY A 230 22.17 -0.15 -11.30
N VAL A 231 22.37 1.12 -10.98
CA VAL A 231 23.20 1.60 -9.86
C VAL A 231 22.33 2.36 -8.88
N VAL A 232 22.55 2.15 -7.58
CA VAL A 232 21.83 2.85 -6.50
C VAL A 232 22.79 3.82 -5.80
N ILE A 233 22.41 5.10 -5.72
CA ILE A 233 23.20 6.17 -5.06
C ILE A 233 22.40 6.76 -3.91
N ASP A 234 22.91 6.63 -2.67
CA ASP A 234 22.23 7.18 -1.49
C ASP A 234 22.48 8.68 -1.30
N PHE A 235 21.47 9.42 -0.83
CA PHE A 235 21.59 10.84 -0.51
C PHE A 235 22.12 11.11 0.92
N ASN A 236 22.66 10.10 1.59
CA ASN A 236 23.07 10.04 3.01
C ASN A 236 21.96 9.80 4.04
N ASP A 237 20.69 9.77 3.62
CA ASP A 237 19.56 9.32 4.42
C ASP A 237 19.09 7.93 3.95
N SER A 238 18.75 7.05 4.89
CA SER A 238 18.48 5.62 4.61
C SER A 238 17.24 5.34 3.77
N ASP A 239 16.41 6.34 3.52
CA ASP A 239 15.17 6.23 2.77
C ASP A 239 15.12 7.16 1.55
N HIS A 240 16.23 7.80 1.15
CA HIS A 240 16.29 8.73 0.02
C HIS A 240 17.52 8.44 -0.86
N PHE A 241 17.29 7.99 -2.08
CA PHE A 241 18.33 7.53 -3.00
C PHE A 241 17.95 7.73 -4.47
N LEU A 242 18.91 7.53 -5.37
CA LEU A 242 18.72 7.45 -6.80
C LEU A 242 18.83 6.00 -7.25
N ILE A 243 18.00 5.59 -8.20
CA ILE A 243 18.20 4.39 -9.02
C ILE A 243 18.50 4.86 -10.43
N ILE A 244 19.60 4.38 -11.00
CA ILE A 244 20.04 4.73 -12.35
C ILE A 244 20.06 3.46 -13.17
N SER A 245 19.08 3.29 -14.05
CA SER A 245 18.94 2.09 -14.88
C SER A 245 19.24 2.41 -16.35
N PRO A 246 20.10 1.64 -17.02
CA PRO A 246 20.36 1.79 -18.44
C PRO A 246 19.24 1.19 -19.26
N PHE A 247 18.95 1.78 -20.41
CA PHE A 247 18.08 1.17 -21.41
C PHE A 247 18.55 1.57 -22.81
N GLN A 248 18.04 0.88 -23.82
CA GLN A 248 18.36 1.16 -25.21
C GLN A 248 17.08 1.32 -26.02
N ASP A 249 17.03 2.40 -26.78
CA ASP A 249 15.96 2.70 -27.72
C ASP A 249 16.52 3.03 -29.11
N ASP A 250 15.66 3.43 -30.04
CA ASP A 250 16.04 3.82 -31.41
C ASP A 250 17.03 5.01 -31.45
N SER A 251 17.11 5.80 -30.37
CA SER A 251 18.02 6.94 -30.23
C SER A 251 19.38 6.56 -29.61
N GLY A 252 19.56 5.29 -29.23
CA GLY A 252 20.81 4.74 -28.71
C GLY A 252 20.75 4.43 -27.22
N ARG A 253 21.90 4.57 -26.55
CA ARG A 253 22.01 4.24 -25.11
C ARG A 253 21.47 5.40 -24.29
N SER A 254 20.61 5.08 -23.34
CA SER A 254 19.96 6.05 -22.46
C SER A 254 19.98 5.57 -21.02
N LEU A 255 19.75 6.50 -20.09
CA LEU A 255 19.60 6.24 -18.68
C LEU A 255 18.24 6.74 -18.21
N ARG A 256 17.57 5.92 -17.42
CA ARG A 256 16.44 6.32 -16.59
C ARG A 256 16.96 6.56 -15.18
N ILE A 257 16.90 7.81 -14.75
CA ILE A 257 17.40 8.26 -13.44
C ILE A 257 16.18 8.56 -12.58
N MET A 258 15.99 7.76 -11.54
CA MET A 258 14.82 7.78 -10.66
C MET A 258 15.26 8.25 -9.28
N GLU A 259 14.66 9.32 -8.78
CA GLU A 259 14.74 9.69 -7.37
C GLU A 259 13.68 8.94 -6.58
N VAL A 260 14.10 8.27 -5.53
CA VAL A 260 13.26 7.43 -4.70
C VAL A 260 13.34 7.90 -3.27
N LYS A 261 12.18 8.14 -2.67
CA LYS A 261 12.07 8.44 -1.23
C LYS A 261 11.00 7.55 -0.62
N GLN A 262 11.32 6.91 0.51
CA GLN A 262 10.43 5.97 1.21
C GLN A 262 9.89 4.85 0.30
N ASN A 263 10.72 4.36 -0.62
CA ASN A 263 10.38 3.39 -1.67
C ASN A 263 9.35 3.86 -2.71
N SER A 264 9.05 5.16 -2.76
CA SER A 264 8.19 5.77 -3.78
C SER A 264 9.01 6.59 -4.77
N LEU A 265 8.64 6.55 -6.04
CA LEU A 265 9.23 7.40 -7.07
C LEU A 265 8.81 8.86 -6.85
N ILE A 266 9.79 9.75 -6.69
CA ILE A 266 9.58 11.19 -6.47
C ILE A 266 9.65 11.95 -7.79
N LYS A 267 10.72 11.70 -8.56
CA LYS A 267 10.90 12.24 -9.91
C LYS A 267 11.71 11.26 -10.73
N GLU A 268 11.50 11.27 -12.04
CA GLU A 268 12.37 10.55 -12.96
C GLU A 268 12.84 11.45 -14.10
N LYS A 269 13.95 11.06 -14.70
CA LYS A 269 14.50 11.73 -15.87
C LYS A 269 15.13 10.72 -16.81
N PHE A 270 14.79 10.86 -18.08
CA PHE A 270 15.42 10.12 -19.17
C PHE A 270 16.54 10.98 -19.75
N VAL A 271 17.74 10.41 -19.85
CA VAL A 271 18.92 11.13 -20.32
C VAL A 271 19.63 10.27 -21.35
N SER A 272 19.90 10.83 -22.53
CA SER A 272 20.77 10.16 -23.51
C SER A 272 22.17 10.01 -22.91
N ALA A 273 22.69 8.78 -22.95
CA ALA A 273 24.03 8.43 -22.50
C ALA A 273 24.97 8.13 -23.66
N ASN A 274 24.64 8.67 -24.85
CA ASN A 274 25.55 8.71 -25.99
C ASN A 274 26.80 9.57 -25.69
N LYS A 275 26.69 10.50 -24.73
CA LYS A 275 27.81 11.16 -24.06
C LYS A 275 27.78 10.79 -22.57
N ASN A 276 28.94 10.80 -21.92
CA ASN A 276 29.06 10.45 -20.51
C ASN A 276 28.12 11.32 -19.64
N VAL A 277 27.35 10.66 -18.77
CA VAL A 277 26.57 11.27 -17.70
C VAL A 277 27.32 11.04 -16.39
N GLU A 278 27.58 12.12 -15.67
CA GLU A 278 28.36 12.11 -14.43
C GLU A 278 27.51 12.63 -13.28
N ILE A 279 27.61 12.00 -12.10
CA ILE A 279 27.02 12.52 -10.86
C ILE A 279 28.13 12.55 -9.81
N ASP A 280 28.43 13.74 -9.31
CA ASP A 280 29.49 13.93 -8.32
C ASP A 280 29.01 13.63 -6.89
N GLU A 281 29.94 13.68 -5.93
CA GLU A 281 29.66 13.47 -4.50
C GLU A 281 28.67 14.50 -3.89
N ASN A 282 28.52 15.66 -4.54
CA ASN A 282 27.58 16.71 -4.16
C ASN A 282 26.23 16.53 -4.87
N LEU A 283 26.05 15.42 -5.58
CA LEU A 283 24.84 15.06 -6.32
C LEU A 283 24.52 16.07 -7.40
N GLN A 284 25.55 16.68 -7.98
CA GLN A 284 25.42 17.47 -9.18
C GLN A 284 25.55 16.56 -10.39
N MET A 285 24.47 16.48 -11.16
CA MET A 285 24.47 15.73 -12.40
C MET A 285 24.92 16.62 -13.55
N THR A 286 25.85 16.09 -14.34
CA THR A 286 26.33 16.69 -15.58
C THR A 286 26.00 15.77 -16.75
N TYR A 287 25.31 16.31 -17.76
CA TYR A 287 24.93 15.56 -18.96
C TYR A 287 24.88 16.47 -20.19
N TYR A 288 24.59 15.91 -21.38
CA TYR A 288 24.48 16.67 -22.61
C TYR A 288 23.10 16.54 -23.26
N GLU A 289 22.55 17.66 -23.73
CA GLU A 289 21.26 17.72 -24.41
C GLU A 289 21.34 18.75 -25.54
N GLY A 290 20.95 18.36 -26.76
CA GLY A 290 21.08 19.24 -27.94
C GLY A 290 22.50 19.76 -28.17
N GLY A 291 23.52 18.98 -27.80
CA GLY A 291 24.94 19.37 -27.91
C GLY A 291 25.45 20.30 -26.79
N LYS A 292 24.56 20.83 -25.93
CA LYS A 292 24.93 21.69 -24.80
C LYS A 292 25.20 20.86 -23.56
N LYS A 293 26.21 21.26 -22.77
CA LYS A 293 26.48 20.69 -21.45
C LYS A 293 25.49 21.28 -20.46
N ILE A 294 24.75 20.44 -19.76
CA ILE A 294 23.79 20.81 -18.72
C ILE A 294 24.31 20.32 -17.38
N LYS A 295 24.14 21.14 -16.34
CA LYS A 295 24.47 20.82 -14.96
C LYS A 295 23.27 21.10 -14.07
N ILE A 296 22.83 20.12 -13.29
CA ILE A 296 21.70 20.28 -12.37
C ILE A 296 22.03 19.74 -10.98
N SER A 297 21.40 20.33 -9.95
CA SER A 297 21.37 19.74 -8.61
C SER A 297 20.31 18.63 -8.58
N LEU A 298 20.64 17.49 -7.99
CA LEU A 298 19.67 16.43 -7.71
C LEU A 298 19.05 16.53 -6.31
N ARG A 299 19.64 17.34 -5.42
CA ARG A 299 19.01 17.82 -4.17
C ARG A 299 17.97 18.90 -4.46
#